data_AF-D5H8P6-F1
#
_entry.id   AF-D5H8P6-F1
#
_cell.length_a   1.000
_cell.length_b   1.000
_cell.length_c   1.000
_cell.angle_alpha   90.00
_cell.angle_beta   90.00
_cell.angle_gamma   90.00
#
_symmetry.space_group_name_H-M   'P 1'
#
loop_
_entity.id
_entity.type
_entity.pdbx_description
1 polymer ?
#
loop_
_entity_poly.entity_id
_entity_poly.type
_entity_poly.pdbx_seq_one_letter_code
_entity_poly.pdbx_strand_id
1 'polypeptide(L)'
;MDVDDLAVYRRSLKLAEEIWAEVEEWPSFAKYSIGEKLVQAADSTAANISEGHGRYHFGENRQFCYDARGPLQETITWLQKAKMRGLITDERYEELSDELTEIRKMPNGYVRSIGKNRSS
;
A
#
# COMPACT_ATOMS: atom_id res chain seq x y z
N MET A 1 1.54 -9.55 -19.29
CA MET A 1 0.99 -8.61 -18.30
C MET A 1 2.19 -8.12 -17.53
N ASP A 2 2.43 -6.82 -17.58
CA ASP A 2 3.47 -6.18 -16.78
C ASP A 2 2.91 -5.83 -15.38
N VAL A 3 3.77 -5.56 -14.41
CA VAL A 3 3.34 -5.10 -13.07
C VAL A 3 2.57 -3.78 -13.18
N ASP A 4 2.95 -2.94 -14.13
CA ASP A 4 2.31 -1.66 -14.43
C ASP A 4 0.85 -1.83 -14.90
N ASP A 5 0.46 -3.01 -15.38
CA ASP A 5 -0.93 -3.32 -15.74
C ASP A 5 -1.81 -3.56 -14.50
N LEU A 6 -1.20 -3.86 -13.34
CA LEU A 6 -1.92 -4.18 -12.11
C LEU A 6 -2.45 -2.89 -11.45
N ALA A 7 -3.77 -2.76 -11.40
CA ALA A 7 -4.41 -1.62 -10.75
C ALA A 7 -4.03 -1.48 -9.26
N VAL A 8 -3.82 -2.60 -8.55
CA VAL A 8 -3.37 -2.59 -7.16
C VAL A 8 -1.95 -2.03 -7.02
N TYR A 9 -1.07 -2.29 -7.98
CA TYR A 9 0.29 -1.76 -8.00
C TYR A 9 0.28 -0.24 -8.23
N ARG A 10 -0.39 0.21 -9.30
CA ARG A 10 -0.48 1.64 -9.63
C ARG A 10 -1.10 2.48 -8.51
N ARG A 11 -2.15 1.96 -7.86
CA ARG A 11 -2.77 2.63 -6.70
C ARG A 11 -1.83 2.67 -5.49
N SER A 12 -1.11 1.58 -5.23
CA SER A 12 -0.11 1.55 -4.15
C SER A 12 1.02 2.55 -4.38
N LEU A 13 1.53 2.67 -5.62
CA LEU A 13 2.52 3.69 -5.98
C LEU A 13 1.96 5.10 -5.74
N LYS A 14 0.78 5.41 -6.28
CA LYS A 14 0.17 6.74 -6.12
C LYS A 14 -0.05 7.09 -4.65
N LEU A 15 -0.55 6.15 -3.86
CA LEU A 15 -0.74 6.35 -2.43
C LEU A 15 0.58 6.63 -1.71
N ALA A 16 1.66 5.92 -2.06
CA ALA A 16 2.97 6.13 -1.46
C ALA A 16 3.50 7.55 -1.75
N GLU A 17 3.36 8.04 -2.99
CA GLU A 17 3.71 9.43 -3.35
C GLU A 17 2.86 10.47 -2.61
N GLU A 18 1.56 10.21 -2.46
CA GLU A 18 0.68 11.09 -1.68
C GLU A 18 1.06 11.16 -0.21
N ILE A 19 1.47 10.04 0.38
CA ILE A 19 1.98 9.96 1.74
C ILE A 19 3.35 10.64 1.87
N TRP A 20 4.24 10.48 0.89
CA TRP A 20 5.53 11.16 0.85
C TRP A 20 5.35 12.67 0.89
N ALA A 21 4.52 13.21 -0.01
CA ALA A 21 4.26 14.64 -0.09
C ALA A 21 3.65 15.19 1.21
N GLU A 22 2.75 14.44 1.85
CA GLU A 22 2.19 14.80 3.16
C GLU A 22 3.28 14.89 4.24
N VAL A 23 4.13 13.87 4.33
CA VAL A 23 5.21 13.80 5.33
C VAL A 23 6.32 14.82 5.07
N GLU A 24 6.52 15.21 3.81
CA GLU A 24 7.56 16.16 3.42
C GLU A 24 7.38 17.52 4.12
N GLU A 25 6.13 17.94 4.31
CA GLU A 25 5.72 19.20 4.94
C GLU A 25 5.72 19.16 6.48
N TRP A 26 5.93 17.99 7.09
CA TRP A 26 5.89 17.86 8.55
C TRP A 26 7.10 18.50 9.24
N PRO A 27 6.94 18.99 10.49
CA PRO A 27 8.06 19.44 11.31
C PRO A 27 9.13 18.35 11.45
N SER A 28 10.41 18.74 11.48
CA SER A 28 11.54 17.82 11.41
C SER A 28 11.44 16.66 12.42
N PHE A 29 11.04 16.91 13.66
CA PHE A 29 10.88 15.84 14.65
C PHE A 29 9.83 14.79 14.24
N ALA A 30 8.68 15.22 13.70
CA ALA A 30 7.64 14.31 13.23
C ALA A 30 8.06 13.56 11.97
N LYS A 31 8.62 14.30 10.99
CA LYS A 31 9.12 13.77 9.72
C LYS A 31 10.15 12.66 9.93
N TYR A 32 11.20 12.94 10.70
CA TYR A 32 12.29 11.99 10.97
C TYR A 32 12.00 10.99 12.10
N SER A 33 10.77 10.94 12.63
CA SER A 33 10.36 9.91 13.59
C SER A 33 9.33 8.95 13.02
N ILE A 34 8.07 9.36 12.95
CA ILE A 34 6.98 8.52 12.43
C ILE A 34 6.74 8.75 10.94
N GLY A 35 7.13 9.90 10.40
CA GLY A 35 7.03 10.20 8.97
C GLY A 35 7.83 9.21 8.14
N GLU A 36 9.11 9.02 8.45
CA GLU A 36 9.95 8.02 7.78
C GLU A 36 9.36 6.60 7.86
N LYS A 37 8.78 6.23 9.01
CA LYS A 37 8.15 4.91 9.17
C LYS A 37 6.87 4.76 8.36
N LEU A 38 6.08 5.82 8.26
CA LEU A 38 4.87 5.85 7.44
C LEU A 38 5.23 5.71 5.95
N VAL A 39 6.20 6.49 5.47
CA VAL A 39 6.69 6.45 4.09
C VAL A 39 7.24 5.06 3.75
N GLN A 40 8.14 4.53 4.57
CA GLN A 40 8.74 3.20 4.35
C GLN A 40 7.69 2.08 4.27
N ALA A 41 6.66 2.13 5.12
CA ALA A 41 5.57 1.16 5.09
C ALA A 41 4.72 1.28 3.82
N ALA A 42 4.43 2.50 3.38
CA ALA A 42 3.67 2.75 2.16
C ALA A 42 4.43 2.25 0.91
N ASP A 43 5.70 2.65 0.76
CA ASP A 43 6.58 2.24 -0.34
C ASP A 43 6.70 0.71 -0.44
N SER A 44 6.84 0.07 0.72
CA SER A 44 6.97 -1.39 0.81
C SER A 44 5.75 -2.12 0.26
N THR A 45 4.57 -1.50 0.24
CA THR A 45 3.37 -2.12 -0.35
C THR A 45 3.54 -2.33 -1.86
N ALA A 46 3.94 -1.29 -2.60
CA ALA A 46 4.17 -1.38 -4.04
C ALA A 46 5.36 -2.29 -4.36
N ALA A 47 6.44 -2.21 -3.56
CA ALA A 47 7.62 -3.06 -3.71
C ALA A 47 7.27 -4.56 -3.59
N ASN A 48 6.49 -4.95 -2.57
CA ASN A 48 6.05 -6.34 -2.39
C ASN A 48 5.17 -6.82 -3.56
N ILE A 49 4.31 -5.96 -4.10
CA ILE A 49 3.48 -6.31 -5.27
C ILE A 49 4.36 -6.54 -6.51
N SER A 50 5.33 -5.65 -6.74
CA SER A 50 6.26 -5.77 -7.88
C SER A 50 7.16 -6.99 -7.77
N GLU A 51 7.71 -7.24 -6.59
CA GLU A 51 8.53 -8.42 -6.34
C GLU A 51 7.71 -9.71 -6.51
N GLY A 52 6.48 -9.73 -5.98
CA GLY A 52 5.54 -10.82 -6.15
C GLY A 52 5.21 -11.12 -7.61
N HIS A 53 4.98 -10.07 -8.42
CA HIS A 53 4.73 -10.21 -9.85
C HIS A 53 5.94 -10.77 -10.61
N GLY A 54 7.17 -10.38 -10.23
CA GLY A 54 8.41 -10.85 -10.85
C GLY A 54 8.75 -12.32 -10.54
N ARG A 55 8.15 -12.92 -9.51
CA ARG A 55 8.29 -14.34 -9.19
C ARG A 55 7.25 -15.15 -10.01
N TYR A 56 7.66 -15.57 -11.21
CA TYR A 56 6.84 -16.19 -12.28
C TYR A 56 6.08 -17.51 -11.96
N HIS A 57 5.87 -17.89 -10.69
CA HIS A 57 5.12 -19.12 -10.35
C HIS A 57 3.75 -18.81 -9.73
N PHE A 58 2.69 -19.29 -10.37
CA PHE A 58 1.28 -19.08 -10.00
C PHE A 58 0.92 -19.37 -8.51
N GLY A 59 1.67 -20.26 -7.83
CA GLY A 59 1.48 -20.51 -6.40
C GLY A 59 1.95 -19.35 -5.50
N GLU A 60 2.95 -18.60 -5.95
CA GLU A 60 3.57 -17.47 -5.25
C GLU A 60 2.74 -16.19 -5.43
N ASN A 61 1.85 -16.14 -6.44
CA ASN A 61 0.95 -15.01 -6.65
C ASN A 61 -0.03 -14.78 -5.48
N ARG A 62 -0.41 -15.85 -4.79
CA ARG A 62 -1.24 -15.73 -3.57
C ARG A 62 -0.39 -15.28 -2.38
N GLN A 63 0.87 -15.73 -2.32
CA GLN A 63 1.80 -15.44 -1.25
C GLN A 63 2.15 -13.94 -1.20
N PHE A 64 2.41 -13.30 -2.35
CA PHE A 64 2.70 -11.86 -2.34
C PHE A 64 1.50 -11.01 -1.88
N CYS A 65 0.27 -11.46 -2.17
CA CYS A 65 -0.94 -10.80 -1.69
C CYS A 65 -1.06 -10.85 -0.15
N TYR A 66 -0.38 -11.81 0.49
CA TYR A 66 -0.23 -11.84 1.95
C TYR A 66 0.93 -10.96 2.41
N ASP A 67 2.05 -10.97 1.70
CA ASP A 67 3.24 -10.18 2.06
C ASP A 67 2.95 -8.67 2.03
N ALA A 68 2.18 -8.19 1.05
CA ALA A 68 1.73 -6.80 0.98
C ALA A 68 0.76 -6.39 2.11
N ARG A 69 0.15 -7.34 2.86
CA ARG A 69 -0.77 -7.00 3.96
C ARG A 69 -0.06 -6.45 5.18
N GLY A 70 1.17 -6.90 5.44
CA GLY A 70 1.97 -6.41 6.56
C GLY A 70 2.21 -4.90 6.44
N PRO A 71 2.86 -4.43 5.36
CA PRO A 71 3.10 -3.02 5.13
C PRO A 71 1.83 -2.16 5.07
N LEU A 72 0.73 -2.67 4.50
CA LEU A 72 -0.57 -1.97 4.53
C LEU A 72 -1.05 -1.74 5.96
N GLN A 73 -0.96 -2.75 6.83
CA GLN A 73 -1.38 -2.63 8.23
C GLN A 73 -0.46 -1.69 9.04
N GLU A 74 0.84 -1.72 8.74
CA GLU A 74 1.80 -0.76 9.31
C GLU A 74 1.49 0.67 8.87
N THR A 75 1.17 0.88 7.58
CA THR A 75 0.80 2.20 7.03
C THR A 75 -0.42 2.75 7.76
N ILE A 76 -1.48 1.96 7.93
CA ILE A 76 -2.67 2.35 8.70
C ILE A 76 -2.29 2.75 10.14
N THR A 77 -1.41 1.98 10.77
CA THR A 77 -0.97 2.23 12.15
C THR A 77 -0.25 3.56 12.29
N TRP A 78 0.66 3.87 11.36
CA TRP A 78 1.40 5.14 11.37
C TRP A 78 0.52 6.33 10.98
N LEU A 79 -0.42 6.13 10.06
CA LEU A 79 -1.40 7.14 9.68
C LEU A 79 -2.33 7.51 10.85
N GLN A 80 -2.81 6.50 11.61
CA GLN A 80 -3.57 6.71 12.84
C GLN A 80 -2.74 7.49 13.88
N LYS A 81 -1.45 7.17 14.03
CA LYS A 81 -0.56 7.93 14.94
C LYS A 81 -0.36 9.37 14.48
N ALA A 82 -0.27 9.61 13.17
CA ALA A 82 -0.17 10.95 12.62
C ALA A 82 -1.42 11.78 12.96
N LYS A 83 -2.61 11.20 12.77
CA LYS A 83 -3.89 11.80 13.18
C LYS A 83 -3.92 12.13 14.66
N MET A 84 -3.58 11.17 15.53
CA MET A 84 -3.57 11.37 16.99
C MET A 84 -2.59 12.45 17.46
N ARG A 85 -1.58 12.76 16.65
CA ARG A 85 -0.58 13.81 16.93
C ARG A 85 -0.93 15.14 16.26
N GLY A 86 -2.06 15.23 15.55
CA GLY A 86 -2.48 16.42 14.81
C GLY A 86 -1.54 16.79 13.65
N LEU A 87 -0.86 15.80 13.07
CA LEU A 87 0.06 16.01 11.95
C LEU A 87 -0.64 15.99 10.58
N ILE A 88 -1.86 15.47 10.53
CA ILE A 88 -2.74 15.43 9.36
C ILE A 88 -4.14 15.82 9.79
N THR A 89 -4.93 16.37 8.87
CA THR A 89 -6.34 16.68 9.16
C THR A 89 -7.19 15.42 9.18
N ASP A 90 -8.40 15.52 9.76
CA ASP A 90 -9.34 14.40 9.79
C ASP A 90 -9.78 14.01 8.37
N GLU A 91 -10.01 15.00 7.51
CA GLU A 91 -10.37 14.79 6.10
C GLU A 91 -9.24 14.06 5.36
N ARG A 92 -7.99 14.51 5.53
CA ARG A 92 -6.85 13.89 4.85
C ARG A 92 -6.58 12.48 5.35
N TYR A 93 -6.77 12.25 6.65
CA TYR A 93 -6.72 10.92 7.23
C TYR A 93 -7.77 9.99 6.60
N GLU A 94 -9.01 10.45 6.45
CA GLU A 94 -10.11 9.67 5.87
C GLU A 94 -9.83 9.32 4.41
N GLU A 95 -9.41 10.29 3.60
CA GLU A 95 -9.03 10.07 2.20
C GLU A 95 -7.95 8.99 2.04
N LEU A 96 -6.85 9.10 2.78
CA LEU A 96 -5.74 8.14 2.72
C LEU A 96 -6.14 6.76 3.26
N SER A 97 -6.98 6.72 4.31
CA SER A 97 -7.46 5.49 4.93
C SER A 97 -8.46 4.74 4.03
N ASP A 98 -9.29 5.45 3.30
CA ASP A 98 -10.22 4.88 2.33
C ASP A 98 -9.47 4.26 1.16
N GLU A 99 -8.45 4.96 0.64
CA GLU A 99 -7.58 4.42 -0.42
C GLU A 99 -6.84 3.15 0.03
N LEU A 100 -6.25 3.15 1.24
CA LEU A 100 -5.64 1.98 1.86
C LEU A 100 -6.64 0.80 1.97
N THR A 101 -7.88 1.11 2.34
CA THR A 101 -8.94 0.11 2.48
C THR A 101 -9.31 -0.50 1.14
N GLU A 102 -9.36 0.29 0.09
CA GLU A 102 -9.61 -0.19 -1.27
C GLU A 102 -8.45 -1.02 -1.80
N ILE A 103 -7.20 -0.56 -1.65
CA ILE A 103 -6.00 -1.32 -2.02
C ILE A 103 -6.00 -2.68 -1.32
N ARG A 104 -6.34 -2.73 -0.02
CA ARG A 104 -6.41 -4.00 0.75
C ARG A 104 -7.45 -4.99 0.19
N LYS A 105 -8.53 -4.51 -0.44
CA LYS A 105 -9.58 -5.37 -1.02
C LYS A 105 -9.19 -5.94 -2.39
N MET A 106 -8.36 -5.23 -3.16
CA MET A 106 -7.99 -5.58 -4.54
C MET A 106 -7.24 -6.91 -4.72
N PRO A 107 -6.29 -7.32 -3.85
CA PRO A 107 -5.62 -8.62 -3.92
C PRO A 107 -6.61 -9.80 -3.95
N ASN A 108 -7.73 -9.70 -3.23
CA ASN A 108 -8.75 -10.75 -3.21
C ASN A 108 -9.50 -10.86 -4.56
N GLY A 109 -9.59 -9.75 -5.31
CA GLY A 109 -10.16 -9.72 -6.66
C GLY A 109 -9.19 -10.30 -7.71
N TYR A 110 -7.90 -9.95 -7.61
CA TYR A 110 -6.85 -10.45 -8.51
C TYR A 110 -6.64 -11.96 -8.37
N VAL A 111 -6.58 -12.49 -7.14
CA VAL A 111 -6.49 -13.94 -6.89
C VAL A 111 -7.70 -14.68 -7.48
N ARG A 112 -8.90 -14.08 -7.47
CA ARG A 112 -10.12 -14.67 -8.07
C ARG A 112 -10.14 -14.61 -9.60
N SER A 113 -9.66 -13.53 -10.20
CA SER A 113 -9.65 -13.39 -11.67
C SER A 113 -8.64 -14.33 -12.33
N ILE A 114 -7.50 -14.57 -11.68
CA ILE A 114 -6.49 -15.51 -12.19
C ILE A 114 -6.94 -16.97 -12.02
N GLY A 115 -7.63 -17.30 -10.93
CA GLY A 115 -8.14 -18.66 -10.69
C GLY A 115 -9.22 -19.13 -11.69
N LYS A 116 -9.90 -18.21 -12.39
CA LYS A 116 -10.94 -18.52 -13.39
C LYS A 116 -10.41 -18.82 -14.79
N ASN A 117 -9.16 -18.49 -15.11
CA ASN A 117 -8.58 -18.73 -16.44
C ASN A 117 -8.12 -20.18 -16.67
N ARG A 118 -8.50 -21.13 -15.81
CA ARG A 118 -8.39 -22.58 -16.07
C ARG A 118 -9.78 -23.16 -16.32
N SER A 119 -10.33 -22.87 -17.49
CA SER A 119 -11.41 -23.65 -18.11
C SER A 119 -11.27 -23.55 -19.62
N SER A 120 -10.22 -24.16 -20.15
CA SER A 120 -10.11 -24.64 -21.53
C SER A 120 -9.09 -25.76 -21.56
#